data_AF-A0A8T7AI98-F1
#
_entry.id   AF-A0A8T7AI98-F1
#
_cell.length_a   1.000
_cell.length_b   1.000
_cell.length_c   1.000
_cell.angle_alpha   90.00
_cell.angle_beta   90.00
_cell.angle_gamma   90.00
#
_symmetry.space_group_name_H-M   'P 1'
#
loop_
_entity.id
_entity.type
_entity.pdbx_description
1 polymer ?
#
loop_
_entity_poly.entity_id
_entity_poly.type
_entity_poly.pdbx_seq_one_letter_code
_entity_poly.pdbx_strand_id
1 'polypeptide(L)' 'LASAGNFKEARKVRDSLDPVRQAMARSKPADKPQAFGKYWQELLGQVGGRVRPPMLELTDSEKAAIKSAFDDCGLQL' A
#
# COMPACT_ATOMS: atom_id res chain seq x y z
N LEU A 1 9.11 14.35 13.79
CA LEU A 1 7.81 14.93 14.21
C LEU A 1 7.28 14.23 15.47
N ALA A 2 6.76 13.01 15.38
CA ALA A 2 6.24 12.30 16.57
C ALA A 2 7.32 12.05 17.63
N SER A 3 8.46 11.46 17.26
CA SER A 3 9.59 11.21 18.19
C SER A 3 10.28 12.47 18.70
N ALA A 4 10.00 13.63 18.08
CA ALA A 4 10.51 14.93 18.48
C ALA A 4 9.51 15.71 19.36
N GLY A 5 8.37 15.11 19.76
CA GLY A 5 7.32 15.74 20.56
C GLY A 5 6.32 16.61 19.78
N ASN A 6 6.45 16.73 18.45
CA ASN A 6 5.58 17.55 17.60
C ASN A 6 4.26 16.82 17.25
N PHE A 7 3.45 16.51 18.24
CA PHE A 7 2.26 15.65 18.09
C PHE A 7 1.15 16.24 17.21
N LYS A 8 0.99 17.57 17.18
CA LYS A 8 -0.04 18.22 16.35
C LYS A 8 0.26 18.04 14.86
N GLU A 9 1.50 18.32 14.45
CA GLU A 9 1.93 18.14 13.07
C GLU A 9 2.02 16.65 12.69
N ALA A 10 2.45 15.79 13.61
CA ALA A 10 2.43 14.35 13.38
C ALA A 10 1.01 13.82 13.12
N ARG A 11 -0.01 14.34 13.81
CA ARG A 11 -1.42 13.98 13.56
C ARG A 11 -1.88 14.43 12.17
N LYS A 12 -1.55 15.66 11.76
CA LYS A 12 -1.88 16.12 10.40
C LYS A 12 -1.29 15.21 9.32
N VAL A 13 -0.02 14.84 9.44
CA VAL A 13 0.64 13.91 8.49
C VAL A 13 0.03 12.52 8.56
N ARG A 14 -0.33 12.04 9.77
CA ARG A 14 -1.05 10.77 9.91
C ARG A 14 -2.36 10.81 9.13
N ASP A 15 -3.15 11.86 9.33
CA ASP A 15 -4.49 12.01 8.76
C ASP A 15 -4.44 12.22 7.24
N SER A 16 -3.41 12.92 6.72
CA SER A 16 -3.22 13.06 5.27
C SER A 16 -2.92 11.74 4.56
N LEU A 17 -2.41 10.73 5.27
CA LEU A 17 -2.15 9.40 4.73
C LEU A 17 -3.34 8.44 4.87
N ASP A 18 -4.46 8.88 5.45
CA ASP A 18 -5.62 8.00 5.67
C ASP A 18 -6.24 7.44 4.38
N PRO A 19 -6.41 8.21 3.29
CA PRO A 19 -6.93 7.69 2.03
C PRO A 19 -6.10 6.52 1.48
N VAL A 20 -4.76 6.60 1.63
CA VAL A 20 -3.83 5.53 1.25
C VAL A 20 -4.07 4.29 2.12
N ARG A 21 -4.21 4.44 3.44
CA ARG A 21 -4.50 3.31 4.33
C ARG A 21 -5.82 2.64 4.00
N GLN A 22 -6.87 3.42 3.71
CA GLN A 22 -8.17 2.90 3.32
C GLN A 22 -8.09 2.14 1.99
N ALA A 23 -7.37 2.67 1.00
CA ALA A 23 -7.15 2.00 -0.27
C ALA A 23 -6.40 0.67 -0.13
N MET A 24 -5.36 0.63 0.71
CA MET A 24 -4.67 -0.62 1.02
C MET A 24 -5.59 -1.60 1.75
N ALA A 25 -6.38 -1.14 2.71
CA ALA A 25 -7.28 -2.00 3.49
C ALA A 25 -8.36 -2.67 2.64
N ARG A 26 -8.95 -1.95 1.68
CA ARG A 26 -10.02 -2.47 0.82
C ARG A 26 -9.54 -3.40 -0.30
N SER A 27 -8.30 -3.22 -0.78
CA SER A 27 -7.79 -3.93 -1.97
C SER A 27 -6.84 -5.09 -1.64
N LYS A 28 -6.30 -5.14 -0.41
CA LYS A 28 -5.36 -6.17 0.00
C LYS A 28 -6.05 -7.54 0.13
N PRO A 29 -5.61 -8.57 -0.62
CA PRO A 29 -6.09 -9.93 -0.40
C PRO A 29 -5.69 -10.44 0.98
N ALA A 30 -6.60 -11.17 1.64
CA ALA A 30 -6.40 -11.65 3.01
C ALA A 30 -5.27 -12.70 3.12
N ASP A 31 -5.07 -13.48 2.07
CA ASP A 31 -4.16 -14.63 2.01
C ASP A 31 -2.78 -14.30 1.38
N LYS A 32 -2.61 -13.12 0.76
CA LYS A 32 -1.38 -12.74 0.04
C LYS A 32 -0.78 -11.38 0.46
N PRO A 33 -0.62 -11.07 1.76
CA PRO A 33 -0.16 -9.74 2.19
C PRO A 33 1.26 -9.39 1.72
N GLN A 34 2.16 -10.37 1.57
CA GLN A 34 3.53 -10.16 1.11
C GLN A 34 3.58 -9.80 -0.39
N ALA A 35 2.81 -10.51 -1.23
CA ALA A 35 2.73 -10.23 -2.65
C ALA A 35 2.04 -8.88 -2.92
N PHE A 36 0.99 -8.55 -2.14
CA PHE A 36 0.39 -7.23 -2.12
C PHE A 36 1.40 -6.11 -1.81
N GLY A 37 2.18 -6.24 -0.74
CA GLY A 37 3.17 -5.22 -0.37
C GLY A 37 4.22 -4.99 -1.45
N LYS A 38 4.70 -6.06 -2.09
CA LYS A 38 5.66 -5.99 -3.20
C LYS A 38 5.06 -5.31 -4.42
N TYR A 39 3.84 -5.65 -4.80
CA TYR A 39 3.18 -4.99 -5.92
C TYR A 39 2.89 -3.51 -5.64
N TRP A 40 2.52 -3.15 -4.42
CA TRP A 40 2.35 -1.76 -4.02
C TRP A 40 3.66 -0.96 -4.12
N GLN A 41 4.80 -1.57 -3.74
CA GLN A 41 6.12 -0.97 -3.94
C GLN A 41 6.41 -0.72 -5.43
N GLU A 42 6.06 -1.67 -6.31
CA GLU A 42 6.21 -1.50 -7.76
C GLU A 42 5.37 -0.34 -8.31
N LEU A 43 4.12 -0.16 -7.82
CA LEU A 43 3.28 0.98 -8.18
C LEU A 43 3.85 2.33 -7.71
N LEU A 44 4.59 2.34 -6.59
CA LEU A 44 5.35 3.50 -6.12
C LEU A 44 6.64 3.76 -6.93
N GLY A 45 6.96 2.94 -7.94
CA GLY A 45 8.21 3.02 -8.71
C GLY A 45 9.42 2.39 -8.01
N GLN A 46 9.20 1.60 -6.95
CA GLN A 46 10.24 0.87 -6.23
C GLN A 46 10.35 -0.58 -6.74
N VAL A 47 11.38 -1.32 -6.31
CA VAL A 47 11.55 -2.73 -6.68
C VAL A 47 10.92 -3.63 -5.61
N GLY A 48 9.73 -4.18 -5.90
CA GLY A 48 9.06 -5.16 -5.04
C GLY A 48 9.49 -6.61 -5.31
N GLY A 49 9.49 -7.02 -6.58
CA GLY A 49 9.91 -8.34 -7.02
C GLY A 49 9.03 -9.49 -6.51
N ARG A 50 9.32 -10.72 -6.92
CA ARG A 50 8.49 -11.90 -6.61
C ARG A 50 8.53 -12.34 -5.14
N VAL A 51 7.48 -12.97 -4.64
CA VAL A 51 7.51 -13.70 -3.37
C VAL A 51 8.24 -15.04 -3.53
N ARG A 52 8.72 -15.59 -2.41
CA ARG A 52 9.35 -16.91 -2.39
C ARG A 52 8.32 -17.96 -1.97
N PRO A 53 8.41 -19.21 -2.47
CA PRO A 53 7.60 -20.31 -1.95
C PRO A 53 7.76 -20.45 -0.43
N PRO A 54 6.69 -20.80 0.31
CA PRO A 54 5.38 -21.29 -0.16
C PRO A 54 4.34 -20.18 -0.45
N MET A 55 4.74 -18.90 -0.41
CA MET A 55 3.81 -17.79 -0.63
C MET A 55 3.31 -17.75 -2.08
N LEU A 56 2.03 -17.45 -2.26
CA LEU A 56 1.39 -17.31 -3.57
C LEU A 56 1.56 -15.90 -4.13
N GLU A 57 1.73 -15.83 -5.45
CA GLU A 57 1.71 -14.58 -6.20
C GLU A 57 0.29 -14.04 -6.36
N LEU A 58 0.20 -12.74 -6.61
CA LEU A 58 -1.06 -12.11 -7.02
C LEU A 58 -1.44 -12.56 -8.43
N THR A 59 -2.72 -12.86 -8.62
CA THR A 59 -3.36 -13.01 -9.92
C THR A 59 -3.50 -11.65 -10.60
N ASP A 60 -3.73 -11.67 -11.92
CA ASP A 60 -3.90 -10.43 -12.68
C ASP A 60 -5.14 -9.64 -12.26
N SER A 61 -6.22 -10.33 -11.87
CA SER A 61 -7.43 -9.66 -11.36
C SER A 61 -7.18 -8.98 -10.02
N GLU A 62 -6.44 -9.60 -9.10
CA GLU A 62 -6.03 -8.99 -7.84
C GLU A 62 -5.13 -7.76 -8.09
N LYS A 63 -4.15 -7.88 -9.00
CA LYS A 63 -3.30 -6.74 -9.39
C LYS A 63 -4.12 -5.58 -9.96
N ALA A 64 -5.09 -5.86 -10.82
CA ALA A 64 -5.96 -4.83 -11.38
C ALA A 64 -6.77 -4.10 -10.29
N ALA A 65 -7.35 -4.85 -9.34
CA ALA A 65 -8.10 -4.27 -8.22
C ALA A 65 -7.20 -3.40 -7.31
N ILE A 66 -5.98 -3.86 -7.03
CA ILE A 66 -4.99 -3.11 -6.25
C ILE A 66 -4.57 -1.84 -6.99
N LYS A 67 -4.30 -1.93 -8.30
CA LYS A 67 -3.91 -0.77 -9.11
C LYS A 67 -5.03 0.27 -9.16
N SER A 68 -6.28 -0.14 -9.38
CA SER A 68 -7.41 0.79 -9.33
C SER A 68 -7.49 1.49 -7.98
N ALA A 69 -7.39 0.73 -6.87
CA ALA A 69 -7.43 1.32 -5.55
C ALA A 69 -6.26 2.28 -5.28
N PHE A 70 -5.07 1.99 -5.82
CA PHE A 70 -3.89 2.85 -5.77
C PHE A 70 -4.09 4.14 -6.54
N ASP A 71 -4.53 4.06 -7.80
CA ASP A 71 -4.78 5.22 -8.66
C ASP A 71 -5.84 6.16 -8.02
N ASP A 72 -6.84 5.58 -7.36
CA ASP A 72 -7.94 6.32 -6.73
C ASP A 72 -7.62 6.89 -5.34
N CYS A 73 -6.49 6.51 -4.71
CA CYS A 73 -6.21 6.90 -3.33
C CYS A 73 -5.70 8.34 -3.18
N GLY A 74 -5.44 9.03 -4.29
CA GLY A 74 -4.99 10.42 -4.31
C GLY A 74 -3.54 10.63 -3.87
N LEU A 75 -2.74 9.55 -3.83
CA LEU A 75 -1.31 9.66 -3.59
C LEU A 75 -0.64 10.35 -4.78
N GLN A 76 0.12 11.41 -4.51
CA GLN A 76 0.98 12.04 -5.50
C GLN A 76 2.40 11.48 -5.34
N LEU A 77 2.92 10.87 -6.40
CA LEU A 77 4.27 10.29 -6.49
C LEU A 77 5.31 11.35 -6.82
#